data_AF-A0A2V5P3X2-F1
#
_entry.id   AF-A0A2V5P3X2-F1
#
_cell.length_a   1.000
_cell.length_b   1.000
_cell.length_c   1.000
_cell.angle_alpha   90.00
_cell.angle_beta   90.00
_cell.angle_gamma   90.00
#
_symmetry.space_group_name_H-M   'P 1'
#
loop_
_entity.id
_entity.type
_entity.pdbx_description
1 polymer ?
#
loop_
_entity_poly.entity_id
_entity_poly.type
_entity_poly.pdbx_seq_one_letter_code
_entity_poly.pdbx_strand_id
1 'polypeptide(L)'
;MKHRRFLLERPRCSYRVRCGPKESINVVKPAAIVRRLILTFTALVLPLCLTLGKRTAPAEVTPVIHKGVRYVAPNDDGRRGYVEARDAHTNDKIWELTVFTNPIDPNLEEDVQWVFIESLSIRDNTLIVASERKNTYEIDLKTKAITQLPPAQSQTATPQPHNIPEVIQRAVTNGSLVKGYDLSFHLIPSYLQGDFNGDGNIDVAVLVKQRATGKVGIAIVHGGMGKATILGAGRAIGNGGDDFAWMDSWQVYAKNRAAHAAGETSVLRLRGDALLVGKTEAASALIYWNGEKYVWLQQGD
;
A
#
# COMPACT_ATOMS: atom_id res chain seq x y z
N MET A 1 -44.42 24.17 72.04
CA MET A 1 -44.69 25.08 73.18
C MET A 1 -43.65 24.78 74.27
N LYS A 2 -42.96 25.79 74.84
CA LYS A 2 -41.88 25.66 75.88
C LYS A 2 -40.60 24.92 75.39
N HIS A 3 -39.34 25.32 75.66
CA HIS A 3 -38.60 25.79 76.88
C HIS A 3 -38.20 24.64 77.83
N ARG A 4 -37.01 24.57 78.47
CA ARG A 4 -35.76 25.40 78.61
C ARG A 4 -34.53 24.44 78.54
N ARG A 5 -33.22 24.79 78.42
CA ARG A 5 -32.32 25.92 78.81
C ARG A 5 -31.80 25.92 80.26
N PHE A 6 -30.54 26.40 80.44
CA PHE A 6 -29.83 26.77 81.70
C PHE A 6 -29.23 25.60 82.53
N LEU A 7 -28.09 25.73 83.27
CA LEU A 7 -27.04 26.78 83.41
C LEU A 7 -25.74 26.23 84.07
N LEU A 8 -24.59 26.88 83.82
CA LEU A 8 -23.36 27.00 84.68
C LEU A 8 -22.47 25.74 84.92
N GLU A 9 -21.21 25.81 85.38
CA GLU A 9 -20.40 26.95 85.92
C GLU A 9 -18.88 26.93 85.50
N ARG A 10 -18.02 27.78 86.11
CA ARG A 10 -16.56 27.95 85.84
C ARG A 10 -15.71 27.77 87.13
N PRO A 11 -14.38 27.53 87.04
CA PRO A 11 -13.36 28.60 87.28
C PRO A 11 -12.24 28.60 86.20
N ARG A 12 -11.53 29.68 85.80
CA ARG A 12 -10.81 30.83 86.45
C ARG A 12 -9.33 30.58 86.82
N CYS A 13 -8.42 31.05 85.95
CA CYS A 13 -7.14 31.75 86.22
C CYS A 13 -6.71 32.41 84.86
N SER A 14 -6.18 33.63 84.66
CA SER A 14 -5.27 34.57 85.38
C SER A 14 -3.84 34.04 85.53
N TYR A 15 -2.74 34.76 85.21
CA TYR A 15 -2.50 36.19 84.87
C TYR A 15 -1.63 36.27 83.57
N ARG A 16 -0.91 37.33 83.13
CA ARG A 16 -0.60 38.73 83.54
C ARG A 16 -0.23 39.54 82.27
N VAL A 17 -0.27 40.88 82.29
CA VAL A 17 0.09 41.79 81.16
C VAL A 17 1.49 42.40 81.31
N ARG A 18 2.22 42.62 80.19
CA ARG A 18 3.19 43.71 79.97
C ARG A 18 3.16 44.16 78.50
N CYS A 19 3.57 45.40 78.23
CA CYS A 19 3.48 46.04 76.91
C CYS A 19 4.82 46.64 76.43
N GLY A 20 4.98 46.70 75.11
CA GLY A 20 5.87 47.63 74.38
C GLY A 20 7.23 47.08 73.92
N PRO A 21 7.89 47.72 72.94
CA PRO A 21 7.42 48.79 72.02
C PRO A 21 7.27 48.29 70.56
N LYS A 22 7.24 49.20 69.58
CA LYS A 22 6.99 48.95 68.15
C LYS A 22 8.28 48.81 67.32
N GLU A 23 8.06 48.50 66.03
CA GLU A 23 8.99 48.56 64.88
C GLU A 23 9.99 47.39 64.75
N SER A 24 10.35 46.93 63.55
CA SER A 24 10.09 47.48 62.21
C SER A 24 9.41 46.48 61.25
N ILE A 25 8.81 47.00 60.17
CA ILE A 25 8.13 46.21 59.13
C ILE A 25 9.12 45.70 58.07
N ASN A 26 9.20 44.38 57.89
CA ASN A 26 9.74 43.75 56.68
C ASN A 26 8.84 42.58 56.25
N VAL A 27 8.07 42.79 55.19
CA VAL A 27 7.06 41.81 54.72
C VAL A 27 7.73 40.77 53.82
N VAL A 28 8.24 39.71 54.44
CA VAL A 28 8.58 38.48 53.71
C VAL A 28 7.26 37.83 53.25
N LYS A 29 6.95 37.93 51.96
CA LYS A 29 5.78 37.27 51.37
C LYS A 29 6.04 35.76 51.24
N PRO A 30 5.19 34.88 51.80
CA PRO A 30 5.29 33.45 51.56
C PRO A 30 4.96 33.10 50.10
N ALA A 31 5.53 32.01 49.61
CA ALA A 31 5.39 31.61 48.21
C ALA A 31 3.96 31.14 47.87
N ALA A 32 3.40 31.70 46.80
CA ALA A 32 2.22 31.15 46.13
C ALA A 32 2.66 30.62 44.75
N ILE A 33 2.58 29.29 44.56
CA ILE A 33 2.99 28.64 43.31
C ILE A 33 1.92 28.90 42.24
N VAL A 34 2.10 29.97 41.47
CA VAL A 34 1.26 30.27 40.30
C VAL A 34 1.89 29.61 39.07
N ARG A 35 1.26 28.53 38.60
CA ARG A 35 1.63 27.76 37.40
C ARG A 35 1.44 28.60 36.13
N ARG A 36 2.39 29.48 35.81
CA ARG A 36 2.40 30.24 34.55
C ARG A 36 2.65 29.28 33.38
N LEU A 37 1.71 29.22 32.43
CA LEU A 37 2.04 28.76 31.08
C LEU A 37 2.98 29.79 30.46
N ILE A 38 4.13 29.35 29.98
CA ILE A 38 4.97 30.11 29.05
C ILE A 38 4.80 29.46 27.69
N LEU A 39 4.03 30.09 26.81
CA LEU A 39 3.97 29.72 25.39
C LEU A 39 5.24 30.21 24.70
N THR A 40 6.32 29.44 24.85
CA THR A 40 7.53 29.63 24.04
C THR A 40 7.22 29.20 22.62
N PHE A 41 6.87 30.15 21.75
CA PHE A 41 6.83 29.95 20.31
C PHE A 41 8.27 29.85 19.77
N THR A 42 8.96 28.77 20.12
CA THR A 42 10.20 28.37 19.46
C THR A 42 9.84 27.97 18.05
N ALA A 43 9.97 28.92 17.12
CA ALA A 43 9.92 28.65 15.69
C ALA A 43 11.11 27.75 15.33
N LEU A 44 10.92 26.44 15.48
CA LEU A 44 11.82 25.43 14.96
C LEU A 44 11.68 25.47 13.43
N VAL A 45 12.37 26.42 12.81
CA VAL A 45 12.62 26.42 11.38
C VAL A 45 13.54 25.23 11.13
N LEU A 46 12.94 24.06 10.98
CA LEU A 46 13.57 22.91 10.37
C LEU A 46 14.08 23.39 9.02
N PRO A 47 15.41 23.42 8.78
CA PRO A 47 15.89 23.65 7.43
C PRO A 47 15.43 22.43 6.63
N LEU A 48 14.47 22.64 5.73
CA LEU A 48 14.29 21.73 4.61
C LEU A 48 15.53 21.88 3.73
N CYS A 49 16.61 21.21 4.14
CA CYS A 49 17.64 20.76 3.24
C CYS A 49 16.98 19.78 2.28
N LEU A 50 16.35 20.34 1.25
CA LEU A 50 16.10 19.68 -0.01
C LEU A 50 17.48 19.37 -0.60
N THR A 51 18.11 18.30 -0.10
CA THR A 51 19.13 17.60 -0.85
C THR A 51 18.49 17.24 -2.17
N LEU A 52 19.02 17.76 -3.29
CA LEU A 52 18.64 17.26 -4.62
C LEU A 52 19.09 15.79 -4.66
N GLY A 53 18.15 14.91 -4.31
CA GLY A 53 18.34 13.47 -4.32
C GLY A 53 18.40 13.02 -5.75
N LYS A 54 19.62 12.97 -6.30
CA LYS A 54 19.93 12.29 -7.57
C LYS A 54 19.14 10.99 -7.62
N ARG A 55 18.32 10.80 -8.66
CA ARG A 55 17.21 9.81 -8.60
C ARG A 55 17.72 8.43 -8.21
N THR A 56 16.97 7.77 -7.32
CA THR A 56 17.12 6.34 -7.05
C THR A 56 16.96 5.57 -8.36
N ALA A 57 17.76 4.51 -8.52
CA ALA A 57 17.68 3.66 -9.71
C ALA A 57 16.25 3.09 -9.85
N PRO A 58 15.59 3.20 -11.02
CA PRO A 58 14.22 2.73 -11.18
C PRO A 58 14.10 1.22 -10.96
N ALA A 59 12.97 0.78 -10.43
CA ALA A 59 12.74 -0.62 -10.09
C ALA A 59 12.83 -1.54 -11.32
N GLU A 60 13.40 -2.73 -11.16
CA GLU A 60 13.46 -3.73 -12.23
C GLU A 60 12.06 -4.23 -12.57
N VAL A 61 11.58 -3.89 -13.78
CA VAL A 61 10.26 -4.29 -14.26
C VAL A 61 10.17 -5.81 -14.37
N THR A 62 9.19 -6.39 -13.68
CA THR A 62 9.06 -7.86 -13.61
C THR A 62 8.68 -8.42 -15.00
N PRO A 63 9.46 -9.37 -15.55
CA PRO A 63 9.20 -9.92 -16.89
C PRO A 63 7.86 -10.66 -17.00
N VAL A 64 7.22 -10.57 -18.16
CA VAL A 64 5.99 -11.32 -18.49
C VAL A 64 6.34 -12.47 -19.42
N ILE A 65 5.85 -13.68 -19.15
CA ILE A 65 6.06 -14.86 -20.01
C ILE A 65 4.74 -15.27 -20.66
N HIS A 66 4.76 -15.50 -21.98
CA HIS A 66 3.59 -15.96 -22.72
C HIS A 66 4.01 -16.71 -23.99
N LYS A 67 3.37 -17.85 -24.28
CA LYS A 67 3.63 -18.70 -25.47
C LYS A 67 5.13 -19.00 -25.71
N GLY A 68 5.92 -19.19 -24.65
CA GLY A 68 7.36 -19.46 -24.71
C GLY A 68 8.27 -18.22 -24.88
N VAL A 69 7.70 -17.02 -24.90
CA VAL A 69 8.44 -15.75 -25.02
C VAL A 69 8.44 -15.00 -23.68
N ARG A 70 9.61 -14.50 -23.27
CA ARG A 70 9.81 -13.64 -22.10
C ARG A 70 9.96 -12.19 -22.54
N TYR A 71 9.00 -11.36 -22.16
CA TYR A 71 9.02 -9.90 -22.39
C TYR A 71 9.67 -9.21 -21.20
N VAL A 72 10.72 -8.43 -21.47
CA VAL A 72 11.43 -7.60 -20.48
C VAL A 72 11.36 -6.14 -20.91
N ALA A 73 11.32 -5.22 -19.95
CA ALA A 73 11.48 -3.79 -20.20
C ALA A 73 12.83 -3.35 -19.59
N PRO A 74 13.87 -3.14 -20.41
CA PRO A 74 15.14 -2.65 -19.91
C PRO A 74 15.04 -1.22 -19.37
N ASN A 75 16.03 -0.86 -18.56
CA ASN A 75 16.15 0.40 -17.85
C ASN A 75 17.54 0.97 -18.17
N ASP A 76 17.64 1.75 -19.25
CA ASP A 76 18.91 2.25 -19.82
C ASP A 76 19.16 3.74 -19.54
N ASP A 77 18.62 4.66 -20.36
CA ASP A 77 18.95 6.09 -20.31
C ASP A 77 17.74 7.01 -20.05
N GLY A 78 16.53 6.45 -19.94
CA GLY A 78 15.30 7.20 -19.64
C GLY A 78 14.82 8.14 -20.76
N ARG A 79 15.47 8.12 -21.93
CA ARG A 79 15.10 8.87 -23.14
C ARG A 79 14.14 8.07 -24.03
N ARG A 80 14.02 6.75 -23.81
CA ARG A 80 12.96 5.90 -24.38
C ARG A 80 12.49 4.83 -23.38
N GLY A 81 11.23 4.42 -23.51
CA GLY A 81 10.74 3.17 -22.94
C GLY A 81 10.60 2.12 -24.04
N TYR A 82 11.16 0.93 -23.85
CA TYR A 82 11.15 -0.14 -24.86
C TYR A 82 11.03 -1.53 -24.23
N VAL A 83 10.57 -2.49 -25.03
CA VAL A 83 10.43 -3.91 -24.65
C VAL A 83 11.33 -4.77 -25.52
N GLU A 84 12.06 -5.69 -24.91
CA GLU A 84 12.67 -6.81 -25.62
C GLU A 84 11.82 -8.07 -25.44
N ALA A 85 11.62 -8.81 -26.52
CA ALA A 85 11.12 -10.17 -26.48
C ALA A 85 12.30 -11.13 -26.58
N ARG A 86 12.40 -12.04 -25.62
CA ARG A 86 13.47 -13.04 -25.52
C ARG A 86 12.88 -14.43 -25.48
N ASP A 87 13.61 -15.43 -25.94
CA ASP A 87 13.22 -16.83 -25.74
C ASP A 87 13.20 -17.14 -24.23
N ALA A 88 12.14 -17.79 -23.74
CA ALA A 88 11.98 -18.03 -22.30
C ALA A 88 12.90 -19.17 -21.77
N HIS A 89 13.54 -19.93 -22.65
CA HIS A 89 14.47 -21.02 -22.30
C HIS A 89 15.94 -20.62 -22.54
N THR A 90 16.28 -20.08 -23.71
CA THR A 90 17.67 -19.71 -24.05
C THR A 90 18.04 -18.27 -23.70
N ASN A 91 17.06 -17.40 -23.45
CA ASN A 91 17.22 -15.96 -23.23
C ASN A 91 17.73 -15.14 -24.45
N ASP A 92 17.83 -15.75 -25.63
CA ASP A 92 18.18 -15.08 -26.88
C ASP A 92 17.15 -13.99 -27.24
N LYS A 93 17.60 -12.85 -27.77
CA LYS A 93 16.69 -11.78 -28.19
C LYS A 93 16.03 -12.10 -29.53
N ILE A 94 14.71 -12.25 -29.50
CA ILE A 94 13.86 -12.48 -30.67
C ILE A 94 13.54 -11.16 -31.37
N TRP A 95 13.17 -10.12 -30.61
CA TRP A 95 12.96 -8.76 -31.14
C TRP A 95 13.04 -7.68 -30.05
N GLU A 96 13.07 -6.43 -30.49
CA GLU A 96 13.03 -5.22 -29.66
C GLU A 96 11.98 -4.25 -30.24
N LEU A 97 11.26 -3.53 -29.38
CA LEU A 97 10.26 -2.54 -29.79
C LEU A 97 10.26 -1.34 -28.85
N THR A 98 10.57 -0.15 -29.37
CA THR A 98 10.39 1.12 -28.65
C THR A 98 8.91 1.44 -28.50
N VAL A 99 8.45 1.64 -27.26
CA VAL A 99 7.05 1.92 -26.91
C VAL A 99 6.76 3.41 -26.90
N PHE A 100 7.68 4.20 -26.33
CA PHE A 100 7.63 5.66 -26.34
C PHE A 100 9.03 6.27 -26.32
N THR A 101 9.15 7.50 -26.80
CA THR A 101 10.33 8.36 -26.58
C THR A 101 9.97 9.49 -25.62
N ASN A 102 10.96 9.97 -24.88
CA ASN A 102 10.85 11.04 -23.89
C ASN A 102 11.92 12.09 -24.23
N PRO A 103 11.62 13.07 -25.10
CA PRO A 103 12.56 14.13 -25.43
C PRO A 103 12.84 14.99 -24.19
N ILE A 104 14.12 15.28 -23.96
CA ILE A 104 14.60 16.08 -22.84
C ILE A 104 15.00 17.49 -23.30
N ASP A 105 14.80 18.48 -22.44
CA ASP A 105 15.36 19.82 -22.60
C ASP A 105 16.85 19.80 -22.16
N PRO A 106 17.80 20.17 -23.04
CA PRO A 106 19.23 20.18 -22.72
C PRO A 106 19.62 21.30 -21.72
N ASN A 107 18.70 22.20 -21.36
CA ASN A 107 18.90 23.24 -20.36
C ASN A 107 18.47 22.82 -18.94
N LEU A 108 17.94 21.60 -18.79
CA LEU A 108 17.48 21.02 -17.52
C LEU A 108 18.28 19.75 -17.19
N GLU A 109 18.34 19.39 -15.91
CA GLU A 109 19.00 18.17 -15.45
C GLU A 109 18.35 16.93 -16.07
N GLU A 110 19.14 15.97 -16.56
CA GLU A 110 18.60 14.85 -17.34
C GLU A 110 17.79 13.87 -16.50
N ASP A 111 18.26 13.52 -15.29
CA ASP A 111 17.63 12.49 -14.47
C ASP A 111 16.25 12.92 -13.96
N VAL A 112 16.09 14.20 -13.61
CA VAL A 112 14.80 14.83 -13.33
C VAL A 112 13.78 14.62 -14.46
N GLN A 113 14.23 14.50 -15.71
CA GLN A 113 13.36 14.39 -16.89
C GLN A 113 13.06 12.96 -17.36
N TRP A 114 13.87 11.96 -16.95
CA TRP A 114 13.73 10.56 -17.38
C TRP A 114 12.34 9.96 -17.13
N VAL A 115 11.90 9.07 -18.03
CA VAL A 115 10.64 8.31 -17.89
C VAL A 115 10.88 6.86 -18.23
N PHE A 116 10.65 5.98 -17.27
CA PHE A 116 10.81 4.54 -17.43
C PHE A 116 9.47 3.83 -17.63
N ILE A 117 9.54 2.59 -18.11
CA ILE A 117 8.42 1.65 -18.01
C ILE A 117 8.32 1.24 -16.53
N GLU A 118 7.13 1.32 -15.97
CA GLU A 118 6.82 0.95 -14.58
C GLU A 118 6.33 -0.49 -14.50
N SER A 119 5.52 -0.95 -15.46
CA SER A 119 5.00 -2.32 -15.47
C SER A 119 4.73 -2.86 -16.86
N LEU A 120 4.82 -4.20 -16.95
CA LEU A 120 4.33 -5.02 -18.06
C LEU A 120 3.21 -5.92 -17.54
N SER A 121 2.15 -6.09 -18.33
CA SER A 121 1.15 -7.15 -18.17
C SER A 121 0.65 -7.60 -19.55
N ILE A 122 -0.15 -8.66 -19.64
CA ILE A 122 -0.61 -9.19 -20.93
C ILE A 122 -2.08 -9.58 -20.88
N ARG A 123 -2.78 -9.37 -22.00
CA ARG A 123 -4.17 -9.76 -22.24
C ARG A 123 -4.26 -10.43 -23.60
N ASP A 124 -4.51 -11.74 -23.63
CA ASP A 124 -4.64 -12.62 -24.81
C ASP A 124 -3.47 -12.62 -25.81
N ASN A 125 -3.32 -11.56 -26.62
CA ASN A 125 -2.22 -11.36 -27.55
C ASN A 125 -1.68 -9.91 -27.54
N THR A 126 -2.11 -9.11 -26.56
CA THR A 126 -1.77 -7.70 -26.40
C THR A 126 -0.96 -7.53 -25.12
N LEU A 127 0.29 -7.08 -25.25
CA LEU A 127 1.12 -6.67 -24.12
C LEU A 127 0.73 -5.24 -23.72
N ILE A 128 0.43 -5.05 -22.44
CA ILE A 128 0.07 -3.78 -21.84
C ILE A 128 1.30 -3.24 -21.11
N VAL A 129 1.70 -2.01 -21.43
CA VAL A 129 2.88 -1.34 -20.89
C VAL A 129 2.45 -0.05 -20.21
N ALA A 130 2.80 0.14 -18.93
CA ALA A 130 2.60 1.42 -18.23
C ALA A 130 3.94 2.12 -18.00
N SER A 131 3.98 3.45 -18.10
CA SER A 131 5.14 4.26 -17.71
C SER A 131 4.92 4.95 -16.36
N GLU A 132 6.01 5.41 -15.72
CA GLU A 132 5.95 6.15 -14.45
C GLU A 132 4.98 7.35 -14.49
N ARG A 133 4.86 8.03 -15.65
CA ARG A 133 3.92 9.12 -15.90
C ARG A 133 2.45 8.65 -16.08
N LYS A 134 2.15 7.39 -15.77
CA LYS A 134 0.84 6.72 -15.86
C LYS A 134 0.21 6.71 -17.26
N ASN A 135 1.01 6.92 -18.31
CA ASN A 135 0.61 6.59 -19.68
C ASN A 135 0.55 5.05 -19.81
N THR A 136 -0.51 4.55 -20.47
CA THR A 136 -0.66 3.12 -20.78
C THR A 136 -0.63 2.92 -22.28
N TYR A 137 0.07 1.88 -22.74
CA TYR A 137 0.23 1.52 -24.14
C TYR A 137 -0.17 0.05 -24.34
N GLU A 138 -0.96 -0.22 -25.36
CA GLU A 138 -1.30 -1.57 -25.82
C GLU A 138 -0.44 -1.93 -27.04
N ILE A 139 0.13 -3.13 -27.04
CA ILE A 139 1.02 -3.63 -28.09
C ILE A 139 0.52 -4.99 -28.57
N ASP A 140 0.00 -5.07 -29.80
CA ASP A 140 -0.33 -6.36 -30.41
C ASP A 140 0.95 -7.14 -30.70
N LEU A 141 1.14 -8.29 -30.04
CA LEU A 141 2.33 -9.11 -30.15
C LEU A 141 2.48 -9.78 -31.52
N LYS A 142 1.41 -9.88 -32.32
CA LYS A 142 1.45 -10.34 -33.71
C LYS A 142 1.94 -9.22 -34.63
N THR A 143 1.23 -8.11 -34.69
CA THR A 143 1.50 -7.02 -35.67
C THR A 143 2.56 -6.00 -35.24
N LYS A 144 2.88 -5.93 -33.94
CA LYS A 144 3.69 -4.87 -33.30
C LYS A 144 3.06 -3.47 -33.37
N ALA A 145 1.78 -3.36 -33.71
CA ALA A 145 1.04 -2.11 -33.61
C ALA A 145 0.96 -1.65 -32.14
N ILE A 146 1.19 -0.35 -31.90
CA ILE A 146 1.18 0.28 -30.58
C ILE A 146 0.03 1.29 -30.53
N THR A 147 -0.78 1.23 -29.48
CA THR A 147 -1.87 2.17 -29.23
C THR A 147 -1.71 2.75 -27.83
N GLN A 148 -1.48 4.07 -27.71
CA GLN A 148 -1.52 4.73 -26.41
C GLN A 148 -2.98 4.93 -25.98
N LEU A 149 -3.32 4.45 -24.79
CA LEU A 149 -4.64 4.68 -24.19
C LEU A 149 -4.71 6.11 -23.61
N PRO A 150 -5.86 6.79 -23.72
CA PRO A 150 -6.06 8.08 -23.06
C PRO A 150 -6.01 7.92 -21.53
N PRO A 151 -5.42 8.89 -20.79
CA PRO A 151 -5.30 8.82 -19.35
C PRO A 151 -6.68 8.67 -18.67
N ALA A 152 -6.70 8.01 -17.52
CA ALA A 152 -7.93 7.54 -16.87
C ALA A 152 -8.97 8.64 -16.56
N GLN A 153 -8.58 9.92 -16.54
CA GLN A 153 -9.48 11.07 -16.36
C GLN A 153 -10.49 11.26 -17.51
N SER A 154 -10.29 10.64 -18.69
CA SER A 154 -11.27 10.65 -19.78
C SER A 154 -12.06 9.34 -19.93
N GLN A 155 -11.82 8.36 -19.05
CA GLN A 155 -12.49 7.06 -19.11
C GLN A 155 -13.69 7.01 -18.14
N THR A 156 -14.75 7.75 -18.47
CA THR A 156 -16.11 7.54 -17.89
C THR A 156 -16.75 6.28 -18.48
N ALA A 157 -16.00 5.17 -18.48
CA ALA A 157 -16.45 3.87 -18.91
C ALA A 157 -16.97 3.11 -17.68
N THR A 158 -18.28 2.84 -17.65
CA THR A 158 -18.85 1.83 -16.75
C THR A 158 -18.08 0.51 -16.94
N PRO A 159 -17.68 -0.21 -15.87
CA PRO A 159 -16.94 -1.46 -16.02
C PRO A 159 -17.71 -2.49 -16.86
N GLN A 160 -17.33 -2.62 -18.12
CA GLN A 160 -18.01 -3.50 -19.07
C GLN A 160 -17.70 -4.96 -18.72
N PRO A 161 -18.71 -5.85 -18.58
CA PRO A 161 -18.48 -7.23 -18.12
C PRO A 161 -17.56 -8.09 -19.00
N HIS A 162 -17.32 -7.69 -20.27
CA HIS A 162 -16.64 -8.52 -21.26
C HIS A 162 -15.11 -8.60 -21.14
N ASN A 163 -14.45 -7.67 -20.43
CA ASN A 163 -12.97 -7.63 -20.29
C ASN A 163 -12.44 -8.29 -19.00
N ILE A 164 -13.22 -9.20 -18.42
CA ILE A 164 -12.92 -9.91 -17.19
C ILE A 164 -12.64 -11.39 -17.52
N PRO A 165 -11.51 -12.00 -17.11
CA PRO A 165 -11.23 -13.41 -17.36
C PRO A 165 -12.37 -14.34 -16.91
N GLU A 166 -12.67 -15.38 -17.69
CA GLU A 166 -13.81 -16.27 -17.43
C GLU A 166 -13.85 -16.84 -16.01
N VAL A 167 -12.70 -17.15 -15.42
CA VAL A 167 -12.64 -17.69 -14.05
C VAL A 167 -13.14 -16.69 -13.01
N ILE A 168 -12.88 -15.39 -13.18
CA ILE A 168 -13.47 -14.34 -12.36
C ILE A 168 -14.96 -14.20 -12.70
N GLN A 169 -15.36 -14.22 -13.98
CA GLN A 169 -16.79 -14.18 -14.35
C GLN A 169 -17.58 -15.33 -13.69
N ARG A 170 -17.05 -16.55 -13.71
CA ARG A 170 -17.63 -17.72 -13.02
C ARG A 170 -17.69 -17.48 -11.49
N ALA A 171 -16.66 -16.91 -10.87
CA ALA A 171 -16.66 -16.60 -9.43
C ALA A 171 -17.60 -15.43 -9.04
N VAL A 172 -17.83 -14.48 -9.95
CA VAL A 172 -18.69 -13.30 -9.79
C VAL A 172 -20.16 -13.57 -10.14
N THR A 173 -20.43 -14.56 -10.99
CA THR A 173 -21.80 -14.96 -11.41
C THR A 173 -22.32 -16.19 -10.66
N ASN A 174 -21.47 -17.21 -10.46
CA ASN A 174 -21.85 -18.49 -9.82
C ASN A 174 -21.19 -18.72 -8.45
N GLY A 175 -20.20 -17.91 -8.08
CA GLY A 175 -19.37 -18.10 -6.89
C GLY A 175 -19.78 -17.27 -5.66
N SER A 176 -18.95 -17.33 -4.61
CA SER A 176 -19.25 -16.70 -3.31
C SER A 176 -19.20 -15.16 -3.33
N LEU A 177 -18.78 -14.53 -4.42
CA LEU A 177 -18.64 -13.07 -4.52
C LEU A 177 -20.00 -12.37 -4.70
N VAL A 178 -20.92 -13.01 -5.45
CA VAL A 178 -22.28 -12.54 -5.78
C VAL A 178 -23.02 -11.95 -4.57
N LYS A 179 -22.85 -12.56 -3.40
CA LYS A 179 -23.71 -12.35 -2.22
C LYS A 179 -23.33 -11.17 -1.32
N GLY A 180 -22.31 -10.39 -1.64
CA GLY A 180 -21.95 -9.24 -0.79
C GLY A 180 -20.77 -8.37 -1.21
N TYR A 181 -20.16 -8.61 -2.37
CA TYR A 181 -18.97 -7.89 -2.82
C TYR A 181 -19.16 -7.30 -4.22
N ASP A 182 -18.67 -6.09 -4.41
CA ASP A 182 -18.55 -5.41 -5.70
C ASP A 182 -17.08 -5.42 -6.14
N LEU A 183 -16.80 -5.42 -7.44
CA LEU A 183 -15.43 -5.34 -7.94
C LEU A 183 -14.85 -3.93 -7.71
N SER A 184 -13.58 -3.87 -7.32
CA SER A 184 -12.85 -2.62 -7.08
C SER A 184 -11.78 -2.42 -8.16
N PHE A 185 -11.61 -1.17 -8.58
CA PHE A 185 -10.68 -0.77 -9.65
C PHE A 185 -9.75 0.37 -9.20
N HIS A 186 -9.61 0.58 -7.89
CA HIS A 186 -8.81 1.66 -7.31
C HIS A 186 -7.30 1.53 -7.55
N LEU A 187 -6.78 0.30 -7.69
CA LEU A 187 -5.44 0.03 -8.19
C LEU A 187 -5.52 -0.64 -9.55
N ILE A 188 -4.50 -0.40 -10.39
CA ILE A 188 -4.35 -0.96 -11.73
C ILE A 188 -3.03 -1.74 -11.78
N PRO A 189 -3.00 -3.01 -12.26
CA PRO A 189 -4.16 -3.79 -12.70
C PRO A 189 -5.11 -4.12 -11.53
N SER A 190 -6.41 -4.27 -11.81
CA SER A 190 -7.42 -4.58 -10.78
C SER A 190 -7.56 -6.07 -10.46
N TYR A 191 -6.86 -6.92 -11.24
CA TYR A 191 -6.65 -8.34 -10.95
C TYR A 191 -5.20 -8.75 -11.26
N LEU A 192 -4.76 -9.84 -10.63
CA LEU A 192 -3.44 -10.46 -10.79
C LEU A 192 -3.60 -11.99 -10.91
N GLN A 193 -2.70 -12.65 -11.63
CA GLN A 193 -2.74 -14.09 -11.89
C GLN A 193 -1.44 -14.77 -11.45
N GLY A 194 -1.54 -15.96 -10.86
CA GLY A 194 -0.40 -16.76 -10.37
C GLY A 194 -0.87 -18.08 -9.77
N ASP A 195 0.03 -18.95 -9.35
CA ASP A 195 -0.30 -20.18 -8.62
C ASP A 195 -0.27 -19.88 -7.11
N PHE A 196 -1.28 -19.14 -6.60
CA PHE A 196 -1.23 -18.60 -5.23
C PHE A 196 -1.37 -19.68 -4.14
N ASN A 197 -2.02 -20.81 -4.45
CA ASN A 197 -2.18 -21.92 -3.50
C ASN A 197 -1.10 -23.03 -3.65
N GLY A 198 -0.39 -23.10 -4.78
CA GLY A 198 0.61 -24.15 -5.05
C GLY A 198 0.02 -25.47 -5.57
N ASP A 199 -1.17 -25.43 -6.20
CA ASP A 199 -1.82 -26.59 -6.82
C ASP A 199 -1.50 -26.74 -8.32
N GLY A 200 -0.81 -25.75 -8.91
CA GLY A 200 -0.34 -25.77 -10.30
C GLY A 200 -1.37 -25.25 -11.33
N ASN A 201 -2.57 -24.87 -10.91
CA ASN A 201 -3.51 -24.12 -11.74
C ASN A 201 -3.27 -22.61 -11.60
N ILE A 202 -3.71 -21.82 -12.58
CA ILE A 202 -3.66 -20.36 -12.48
C ILE A 202 -4.87 -19.86 -11.66
N ASP A 203 -4.58 -19.42 -10.45
CA ASP A 203 -5.47 -18.66 -9.59
C ASP A 203 -5.58 -17.20 -10.07
N VAL A 204 -6.62 -16.50 -9.60
CA VAL A 204 -6.78 -15.06 -9.84
C VAL A 204 -7.12 -14.31 -8.56
N ALA A 205 -6.27 -13.35 -8.21
CA ALA A 205 -6.53 -12.37 -7.18
C ALA A 205 -7.22 -11.15 -7.80
N VAL A 206 -8.32 -10.67 -7.24
CA VAL A 206 -9.07 -9.50 -7.72
C VAL A 206 -9.46 -8.58 -6.57
N LEU A 207 -9.36 -7.27 -6.77
CA LEU A 207 -9.73 -6.27 -5.77
C LEU A 207 -11.26 -6.22 -5.62
N VAL A 208 -11.74 -6.24 -4.38
CA VAL A 208 -13.17 -6.24 -4.05
C VAL A 208 -13.49 -5.21 -2.97
N LYS A 209 -14.75 -4.75 -2.96
CA LYS A 209 -15.33 -3.87 -1.96
C LYS A 209 -16.54 -4.56 -1.33
N GLN A 210 -16.58 -4.69 0.00
CA GLN A 210 -17.72 -5.27 0.69
C GLN A 210 -18.90 -4.28 0.68
N ARG A 211 -20.02 -4.65 0.06
CA ARG A 211 -21.16 -3.74 -0.17
C ARG A 211 -21.80 -3.23 1.14
N ALA A 212 -21.71 -4.02 2.22
CA ALA A 212 -22.31 -3.71 3.52
C ALA A 212 -21.52 -2.68 4.36
N THR A 213 -20.20 -2.57 4.16
CA THR A 213 -19.32 -1.72 5.00
C THR A 213 -18.51 -0.71 4.20
N GLY A 214 -18.38 -0.91 2.88
CA GLY A 214 -17.48 -0.14 2.03
C GLY A 214 -16.00 -0.54 2.12
N LYS A 215 -15.63 -1.48 3.00
CA LYS A 215 -14.23 -1.90 3.18
C LYS A 215 -13.69 -2.63 1.94
N VAL A 216 -12.43 -2.37 1.61
CA VAL A 216 -11.72 -2.95 0.47
C VAL A 216 -10.93 -4.18 0.89
N GLY A 217 -10.72 -5.11 -0.04
CA GLY A 217 -9.94 -6.32 0.16
C GLY A 217 -9.60 -7.02 -1.15
N ILE A 218 -9.07 -8.23 -1.03
CA ILE A 218 -8.68 -9.10 -2.16
C ILE A 218 -9.52 -10.37 -2.08
N ALA A 219 -10.15 -10.74 -3.20
CA ALA A 219 -10.70 -12.06 -3.41
C ALA A 219 -9.70 -12.89 -4.25
N ILE A 220 -9.20 -13.99 -3.70
CA ILE A 220 -8.38 -14.94 -4.46
C ILE A 220 -9.26 -16.12 -4.86
N VAL A 221 -9.48 -16.28 -6.17
CA VAL A 221 -10.27 -17.34 -6.80
C VAL A 221 -9.34 -18.46 -7.22
N HIS A 222 -9.52 -19.64 -6.61
CA HIS A 222 -8.70 -20.81 -6.89
C HIS A 222 -9.04 -21.45 -8.24
N GLY A 223 -8.05 -21.63 -9.12
CA GLY A 223 -8.24 -21.99 -10.53
C GLY A 223 -8.96 -23.33 -10.74
N GLY A 224 -8.54 -24.37 -10.00
CA GLY A 224 -9.08 -25.72 -10.17
C GLY A 224 -10.52 -25.94 -9.65
N MET A 225 -11.00 -25.12 -8.71
CA MET A 225 -12.31 -25.30 -8.06
C MET A 225 -13.24 -24.07 -8.08
N GLY A 226 -12.78 -22.91 -8.57
CA GLY A 226 -13.53 -21.64 -8.52
C GLY A 226 -13.82 -21.12 -7.11
N LYS A 227 -13.17 -21.70 -6.08
CA LYS A 227 -13.36 -21.34 -4.67
C LYS A 227 -12.73 -19.97 -4.40
N ALA A 228 -13.53 -19.01 -3.94
CA ALA A 228 -13.03 -17.68 -3.56
C ALA A 228 -12.65 -17.63 -2.06
N THR A 229 -11.47 -17.11 -1.75
CA THR A 229 -11.03 -16.74 -0.40
C THR A 229 -10.95 -15.22 -0.30
N ILE A 230 -11.59 -14.62 0.71
CA ILE A 230 -11.64 -13.16 0.90
C ILE A 230 -10.69 -12.75 2.03
N LEU A 231 -9.80 -11.80 1.73
CA LEU A 231 -8.80 -11.20 2.61
C LEU A 231 -9.06 -9.69 2.68
N GLY A 232 -9.01 -9.07 3.86
CA GLY A 232 -9.55 -7.71 4.02
C GLY A 232 -11.07 -7.71 3.82
N ALA A 233 -11.63 -6.58 3.35
CA ALA A 233 -13.06 -6.41 3.08
C ALA A 233 -13.98 -6.87 4.23
N GLY A 234 -13.64 -6.49 5.46
CA GLY A 234 -14.30 -6.91 6.71
C GLY A 234 -13.76 -8.21 7.33
N ARG A 235 -12.65 -8.75 6.83
CA ARG A 235 -11.98 -9.96 7.35
C ARG A 235 -10.50 -9.70 7.61
N ALA A 236 -10.14 -9.55 8.89
CA ALA A 236 -8.79 -9.21 9.31
C ALA A 236 -7.75 -10.28 8.92
N ILE A 237 -6.57 -9.86 8.45
CA ILE A 237 -5.40 -10.75 8.26
C ILE A 237 -4.09 -10.05 8.64
N GLY A 238 -3.43 -10.55 9.69
CA GLY A 238 -2.16 -10.03 10.19
C GLY A 238 -2.21 -8.53 10.51
N ASN A 239 -1.13 -7.81 10.18
CA ASN A 239 -1.02 -6.37 10.43
C ASN A 239 -1.78 -5.54 9.37
N GLY A 240 -2.17 -6.13 8.23
CA GLY A 240 -2.90 -5.45 7.15
C GLY A 240 -4.33 -5.03 7.48
N GLY A 241 -4.83 -5.39 8.66
CA GLY A 241 -6.18 -5.07 9.13
C GLY A 241 -7.26 -5.80 8.34
N ASP A 242 -8.48 -5.26 8.38
CA ASP A 242 -9.66 -5.78 7.69
C ASP A 242 -10.19 -4.86 6.57
N ASP A 243 -9.52 -3.75 6.30
CA ASP A 243 -9.78 -2.85 5.17
C ASP A 243 -8.45 -2.55 4.47
N PHE A 244 -8.36 -2.85 3.17
CA PHE A 244 -7.16 -2.71 2.36
C PHE A 244 -7.13 -1.40 1.56
N ALA A 245 -8.04 -0.45 1.82
CA ALA A 245 -8.07 0.86 1.17
C ALA A 245 -6.82 1.75 1.47
N TRP A 246 -5.89 1.28 2.30
CA TRP A 246 -4.58 1.90 2.54
C TRP A 246 -3.52 1.53 1.49
N MET A 247 -3.75 0.47 0.71
CA MET A 247 -2.82 0.02 -0.33
C MET A 247 -2.79 0.98 -1.51
N ASP A 248 -1.60 1.25 -2.05
CA ASP A 248 -1.40 1.93 -3.33
C ASP A 248 -0.67 1.06 -4.37
N SER A 249 -0.08 -0.06 -3.91
CA SER A 249 0.78 -0.93 -4.69
C SER A 249 0.49 -2.40 -4.39
N TRP A 250 0.42 -3.21 -5.45
CA TRP A 250 0.31 -4.67 -5.32
C TRP A 250 0.83 -5.38 -6.58
N GLN A 251 1.48 -6.53 -6.39
CA GLN A 251 2.03 -7.33 -7.49
C GLN A 251 2.22 -8.80 -7.10
N VAL A 252 2.36 -9.67 -8.10
CA VAL A 252 2.72 -11.07 -7.88
C VAL A 252 4.22 -11.18 -7.57
N TYR A 253 4.53 -11.94 -6.52
CA TYR A 253 5.88 -12.36 -6.17
C TYR A 253 5.96 -13.88 -6.40
N ALA A 254 6.57 -14.27 -7.51
CA ALA A 254 6.75 -15.67 -7.87
C ALA A 254 7.43 -16.45 -6.72
N LYS A 255 7.00 -17.68 -6.46
CA LYS A 255 7.38 -18.50 -5.29
C LYS A 255 8.86 -18.40 -4.87
N ASN A 256 9.79 -18.46 -5.81
CA ASN A 256 11.23 -18.37 -5.54
C ASN A 256 11.65 -16.97 -5.05
N ARG A 257 11.08 -15.89 -5.60
CA ARG A 257 11.32 -14.51 -5.16
C ARG A 257 10.65 -14.25 -3.79
N ALA A 258 9.44 -14.78 -3.60
CA ALA A 258 8.75 -14.76 -2.32
C ALA A 258 9.55 -15.49 -1.21
N ALA A 259 10.15 -16.64 -1.54
CA ALA A 259 11.04 -17.36 -0.65
C ALA A 259 12.25 -16.52 -0.21
N HIS A 260 13.00 -15.94 -1.15
CA HIS A 260 14.14 -15.09 -0.82
C HIS A 260 13.75 -13.86 0.03
N ALA A 261 12.60 -13.23 -0.23
CA ALA A 261 12.11 -12.10 0.56
C ALA A 261 11.56 -12.49 1.95
N ALA A 262 11.09 -13.74 2.13
CA ALA A 262 10.47 -14.17 3.38
C ALA A 262 11.45 -14.74 4.42
N GLY A 263 12.70 -15.04 4.02
CA GLY A 263 13.73 -15.63 4.88
C GLY A 263 13.56 -17.14 5.13
N GLU A 264 14.66 -17.85 5.40
CA GLU A 264 14.75 -19.32 5.35
C GLU A 264 13.63 -20.07 6.09
N THR A 265 13.31 -19.66 7.32
CA THR A 265 12.24 -20.27 8.15
C THR A 265 10.85 -20.14 7.52
N SER A 266 10.62 -19.09 6.73
CA SER A 266 9.37 -18.85 5.99
C SER A 266 9.34 -19.57 4.64
N VAL A 267 10.50 -19.78 3.98
CA VAL A 267 10.61 -20.54 2.72
C VAL A 267 9.94 -21.90 2.85
N LEU A 268 10.17 -22.59 3.97
CA LEU A 268 9.61 -23.91 4.29
C LEU A 268 8.07 -23.95 4.32
N ARG A 269 7.38 -22.80 4.30
CA ARG A 269 5.91 -22.68 4.33
C ARG A 269 5.31 -22.18 3.02
N LEU A 270 6.07 -21.52 2.15
CA LEU A 270 5.58 -21.02 0.86
C LEU A 270 5.26 -22.18 -0.11
N ARG A 271 3.97 -22.39 -0.38
CA ARG A 271 3.50 -23.45 -1.28
C ARG A 271 3.39 -22.99 -2.73
N GLY A 272 2.82 -21.81 -2.96
CA GLY A 272 2.67 -21.19 -4.25
C GLY A 272 3.35 -19.82 -4.33
N ASP A 273 2.91 -19.01 -5.28
CA ASP A 273 3.23 -17.60 -5.42
C ASP A 273 2.63 -16.77 -4.27
N ALA A 274 3.19 -15.58 -4.05
CA ALA A 274 2.70 -14.61 -3.08
C ALA A 274 2.15 -13.35 -3.77
N LEU A 275 1.33 -12.60 -3.06
CA LEU A 275 1.04 -11.20 -3.36
C LEU A 275 1.95 -10.34 -2.49
N LEU A 276 2.80 -9.53 -3.11
CA LEU A 276 3.38 -8.36 -2.43
C LEU A 276 2.31 -7.27 -2.45
N VAL A 277 1.93 -6.77 -1.29
CA VAL A 277 0.99 -5.66 -1.11
C VAL A 277 1.68 -4.55 -0.32
N GLY A 278 1.36 -3.29 -0.59
CA GLY A 278 2.05 -2.20 0.08
C GLY A 278 1.43 -0.82 -0.06
N LYS A 279 2.04 0.09 0.68
CA LYS A 279 1.95 1.53 0.54
C LYS A 279 3.35 2.05 0.23
N THR A 280 3.47 2.73 -0.89
CA THR A 280 4.71 3.23 -1.47
C THR A 280 5.40 4.18 -0.49
N GLU A 281 6.72 4.04 -0.35
CA GLU A 281 7.56 4.78 0.61
C GLU A 281 7.16 4.65 2.10
N ALA A 282 6.29 3.69 2.46
CA ALA A 282 5.89 3.43 3.84
C ALA A 282 6.13 1.98 4.27
N ALA A 283 5.29 1.03 3.86
CA ALA A 283 5.34 -0.35 4.36
C ALA A 283 4.78 -1.34 3.34
N SER A 284 5.26 -2.59 3.40
CA SER A 284 4.77 -3.68 2.53
C SER A 284 4.59 -4.98 3.30
N ALA A 285 3.99 -5.98 2.66
CA ALA A 285 3.86 -7.33 3.18
C ALA A 285 3.69 -8.37 2.08
N LEU A 286 4.10 -9.60 2.37
CA LEU A 286 3.76 -10.78 1.56
C LEU A 286 2.49 -11.44 2.13
N ILE A 287 1.50 -11.64 1.28
CA ILE A 287 0.36 -12.53 1.51
C ILE A 287 0.61 -13.82 0.72
N TYR A 288 0.74 -14.95 1.41
CA TYR A 288 1.09 -16.23 0.79
C TYR A 288 0.33 -17.42 1.37
N TRP A 289 0.19 -18.52 0.62
CA TRP A 289 -0.44 -19.75 1.09
C TRP A 289 0.56 -20.64 1.85
N ASN A 290 0.22 -21.01 3.09
CA ASN A 290 1.06 -21.86 3.94
C ASN A 290 0.81 -23.37 3.79
N GLY A 291 -0.18 -23.77 2.98
CA GLY A 291 -0.70 -25.14 2.85
C GLY A 291 -2.11 -25.35 3.40
N GLU A 292 -2.59 -24.45 4.27
CA GLU A 292 -3.91 -24.49 4.93
C GLU A 292 -4.73 -23.21 4.69
N LYS A 293 -4.04 -22.05 4.70
CA LYS A 293 -4.64 -20.71 4.59
C LYS A 293 -3.63 -19.68 4.07
N TYR A 294 -4.14 -18.51 3.68
CA TYR A 294 -3.31 -17.34 3.45
C TYR A 294 -2.80 -16.75 4.76
N VAL A 295 -1.54 -16.31 4.76
CA VAL A 295 -0.81 -15.77 5.90
C VAL A 295 -0.15 -14.45 5.50
N TRP A 296 -0.14 -13.49 6.42
CA TRP A 296 0.56 -12.20 6.31
C TRP A 296 1.99 -12.31 6.86
N LEU A 297 2.95 -11.74 6.14
CA LEU A 297 4.32 -11.51 6.60
C LEU A 297 4.71 -10.07 6.30
N GLN A 298 4.97 -9.27 7.34
CA GLN A 298 5.40 -7.88 7.24
C GLN A 298 6.75 -7.77 6.49
N GLN A 299 6.91 -6.70 5.70
CA GLN A 299 8.10 -6.39 4.90
C GLN A 299 8.38 -4.88 4.98
N GLY A 300 9.19 -4.48 5.98
CA GLY A 300 9.44 -3.08 6.32
C GLY A 300 8.38 -2.48 7.25
N ASP A 301 8.80 -1.43 7.95
CA ASP A 301 8.04 -0.61 8.91
C ASP A 301 8.22 0.89 8.57
#